data_AF-A0AAE9ZDG1-F1
#
_entry.id   AF-A0AAE9ZDG1-F1
#
_cell.length_a   1.000
_cell.length_b   1.000
_cell.length_c   1.000
_cell.angle_alpha   90.00
_cell.angle_beta   90.00
_cell.angle_gamma   90.00
#
_symmetry.space_group_name_H-M   'P 1'
#
loop_
_entity.id
_entity.type
_entity.pdbx_description
1 polymer ?
#
loop_
_entity_poly.entity_id
_entity_poly.type
_entity_poly.pdbx_seq_one_letter_code
_entity_poly.pdbx_strand_id
1 'polypeptide(L)'
;MLGFFLGVVGLLSVMGALYWRWRKQIDEELAEGASIEWAHFNKHEPEFIKDMDEAKFREIYKRVHEPRFPGYAFAAFATFLLSLPITLMALTAIIWGAQATGVIPEPVDVADRLLIDDGELRFFRDTPPEAALYYVRDLGGFYYFFGVLIVWLFIVAFYMRRFHARRPGYLRDEIIRSRE
;
A
#
# COMPACT_ATOMS: atom_id res chain seq x y z
N MET A 1 -9.65 0.30 -21.43
CA MET A 1 -9.71 0.97 -20.10
C MET A 1 -10.80 0.39 -19.21
N LEU A 2 -12.08 0.39 -19.60
CA LEU A 2 -13.16 -0.12 -18.73
C LEU A 2 -12.94 -1.57 -18.23
N GLY A 3 -12.55 -2.49 -19.11
CA GLY A 3 -12.29 -3.88 -18.72
C GLY A 3 -11.15 -4.06 -17.70
N PHE A 4 -10.11 -3.22 -17.77
CA PHE A 4 -9.03 -3.21 -16.77
C PHE A 4 -9.57 -2.79 -15.39
N PHE A 5 -10.36 -1.71 -15.33
CA PHE A 5 -10.98 -1.25 -14.09
C PHE A 5 -11.93 -2.30 -13.49
N LEU A 6 -12.77 -2.92 -14.32
CA LEU A 6 -13.65 -4.01 -13.88
C LEU A 6 -12.84 -5.21 -13.36
N GLY A 7 -11.74 -5.55 -14.02
CA GLY A 7 -10.82 -6.60 -13.56
C GLY A 7 -10.19 -6.28 -12.20
N VAL A 8 -9.68 -5.06 -12.02
CA VAL A 8 -9.09 -4.60 -10.74
C VAL A 8 -10.12 -4.60 -9.62
N VAL A 9 -11.33 -4.07 -9.86
CA VAL A 9 -12.42 -4.06 -8.88
C VAL A 9 -12.87 -5.48 -8.54
N GLY A 10 -12.97 -6.36 -9.54
CA GLY A 10 -13.28 -7.77 -9.35
C GLY A 10 -12.24 -8.46 -8.46
N LEU A 11 -10.96 -8.27 -8.76
CA LEU A 11 -9.85 -8.82 -7.96
C LEU A 11 -9.88 -8.30 -6.52
N LEU A 12 -10.04 -6.99 -6.33
CA LEU A 12 -10.16 -6.38 -5.00
C LEU A 12 -11.35 -6.92 -4.22
N SER A 13 -12.48 -7.15 -4.88
CA SER A 13 -13.68 -7.73 -4.27
C SER A 13 -13.44 -9.17 -3.81
N VAL A 14 -12.79 -9.99 -4.64
CA VAL A 14 -12.41 -11.37 -4.28
C VAL A 14 -11.42 -11.37 -3.11
N MET A 15 -10.38 -10.55 -3.17
CA MET A 15 -9.41 -10.42 -2.08
C MET A 15 -10.07 -9.94 -0.78
N GLY A 16 -10.98 -8.98 -0.86
CA GLY A 16 -11.75 -8.49 0.27
C GLY A 16 -12.64 -9.58 0.89
N ALA A 17 -13.31 -10.38 0.06
CA ALA A 17 -14.12 -11.50 0.52
C ALA A 17 -13.27 -12.60 1.20
N LEU A 18 -12.11 -12.93 0.62
CA LEU A 18 -11.15 -13.88 1.22
C LEU A 18 -10.62 -13.35 2.55
N TYR A 19 -10.23 -12.07 2.60
CA TYR A 19 -9.78 -11.42 3.82
C TYR A 19 -10.87 -11.45 4.90
N TRP A 20 -12.12 -11.15 4.54
CA TRP A 20 -13.24 -11.16 5.47
C TRP A 20 -13.54 -12.57 6.02
N ARG A 21 -13.48 -13.60 5.16
CA ARG A 21 -13.63 -14.99 5.57
C ARG A 21 -12.51 -15.39 6.53
N TRP A 22 -11.26 -15.12 6.17
CA TRP A 22 -10.10 -15.37 7.03
C TRP A 22 -10.23 -14.64 8.37
N ARG A 23 -10.69 -13.39 8.34
CA ARG A 23 -10.86 -12.56 9.52
C ARG A 23 -11.86 -13.16 10.51
N LYS A 24 -12.98 -13.70 10.02
CA LYS A 24 -13.96 -14.38 10.88
C LYS A 24 -13.37 -15.59 11.58
N GLN A 25 -12.59 -16.41 10.87
CA GLN A 25 -11.94 -17.58 11.46
C GLN A 25 -10.97 -17.18 12.58
N ILE A 26 -10.16 -16.14 12.35
CA ILE A 26 -9.26 -15.60 13.36
C ILE A 26 -10.02 -15.03 14.56
N ASP A 27 -11.15 -14.35 14.34
CA ASP A 27 -11.96 -13.83 15.44
C ASP A 27 -12.54 -14.94 16.32
N GLU A 28 -12.88 -16.10 15.74
CA GLU A 28 -13.33 -17.31 16.46
C GLU A 28 -12.18 -17.93 17.27
N GLU A 29 -11.01 -18.14 16.66
CA GLU A 29 -9.81 -18.68 17.32
C GLU A 29 -9.35 -17.79 18.49
N LEU A 30 -9.38 -16.46 18.32
CA LEU A 30 -9.04 -15.51 19.37
C LEU A 30 -10.05 -15.54 20.53
N ALA A 31 -11.33 -15.77 20.25
CA ALA A 31 -12.35 -15.86 21.29
C ALA A 31 -12.16 -17.13 22.14
N GLU A 32 -11.82 -18.25 21.52
CA GLU A 32 -11.47 -19.49 22.22
C GLU A 32 -10.19 -19.30 23.06
N GLY A 33 -9.12 -18.78 22.45
CA GLY A 33 -7.85 -18.52 23.14
C GLY A 33 -8.00 -17.58 24.33
N ALA A 34 -8.81 -16.53 24.20
CA ALA A 34 -9.11 -15.61 25.30
C ALA A 34 -9.82 -16.31 26.46
N SER A 35 -10.77 -17.22 26.17
CA SER A 35 -11.48 -17.97 27.23
C SER A 35 -10.57 -18.93 27.99
N ILE A 36 -9.64 -19.60 27.30
CA ILE A 36 -8.67 -20.52 27.88
C ILE A 36 -7.70 -19.76 28.78
N GLU A 37 -7.15 -18.65 28.28
CA GLU A 37 -6.19 -17.83 29.01
C GLU A 37 -6.83 -17.17 30.25
N TRP A 38 -8.08 -16.72 30.13
CA TRP A 38 -8.86 -16.19 31.25
C TRP A 38 -9.02 -17.24 32.37
N ALA A 39 -9.43 -18.46 32.02
CA ALA A 39 -9.55 -19.56 32.97
C ALA A 39 -8.20 -19.92 33.61
N HIS A 40 -7.11 -19.82 32.84
CA HIS A 40 -5.76 -20.02 33.35
C HIS A 40 -5.37 -18.97 34.40
N PHE A 41 -5.56 -17.68 34.11
CA PHE A 41 -5.30 -16.60 35.06
C PHE A 41 -6.18 -16.70 36.31
N ASN A 42 -7.46 -17.02 36.14
CA ASN A 42 -8.37 -17.16 37.28
C ASN A 42 -7.98 -18.31 38.22
N LYS A 43 -7.34 -19.36 37.69
CA LYS A 43 -6.89 -20.52 38.47
C LYS A 43 -5.53 -20.30 39.13
N HIS A 44 -4.57 -19.68 38.43
CA HIS A 44 -3.17 -19.63 38.88
C HIS A 44 -2.75 -18.25 39.42
N GLU A 45 -3.36 -17.18 38.94
CA GLU A 45 -3.03 -15.80 39.30
C GLU A 45 -4.30 -14.94 39.45
N PRO A 46 -5.26 -15.30 40.32
CA PRO A 46 -6.54 -14.58 40.43
C PRO A 46 -6.36 -13.12 40.86
N GLU A 47 -5.32 -12.81 41.65
CA GLU A 47 -4.96 -11.43 42.02
C GLU A 47 -4.59 -10.58 40.79
N PHE A 48 -4.02 -11.20 39.76
CA PHE A 48 -3.63 -10.51 38.52
C PHE A 48 -4.82 -10.10 37.66
N ILE A 49 -6.02 -10.64 37.88
CA ILE A 49 -7.25 -10.28 37.13
C ILE A 49 -8.42 -9.82 38.01
N LYS A 50 -8.23 -9.72 39.33
CA LYS A 50 -9.26 -9.46 40.35
C LYS A 50 -10.27 -8.34 40.03
N ASP A 51 -9.81 -7.21 39.49
CA ASP A 51 -10.66 -6.04 39.19
C ASP A 51 -10.99 -5.90 37.70
N MET A 52 -10.81 -6.97 36.93
CA MET A 52 -11.09 -7.02 35.50
C MET A 52 -12.28 -7.96 35.26
N ASP A 53 -13.18 -7.57 34.36
CA ASP A 53 -14.20 -8.48 33.86
C ASP A 53 -13.65 -9.29 32.67
N GLU A 54 -14.30 -10.43 32.40
CA GLU A 54 -13.90 -11.28 31.29
C GLU A 54 -14.05 -10.57 29.93
N ALA A 55 -15.03 -9.65 29.82
CA ALA A 55 -15.26 -8.87 28.61
C ALA A 55 -14.08 -7.95 28.27
N LYS A 56 -13.57 -7.17 29.24
CA LYS A 56 -12.39 -6.32 29.07
C LYS A 56 -11.14 -7.14 28.83
N PHE A 57 -10.98 -8.29 29.50
CA PHE A 57 -9.87 -9.19 29.22
C PHE A 57 -9.89 -9.68 27.77
N ARG A 58 -11.05 -10.15 27.27
CA ARG A 58 -11.22 -10.59 25.88
C ARG A 58 -10.90 -9.48 24.88
N GLU A 59 -11.29 -8.24 25.19
CA GLU A 59 -10.96 -7.07 24.36
C GLU A 59 -9.44 -6.83 24.28
N ILE A 60 -8.74 -6.85 25.43
CA ILE A 60 -7.29 -6.67 25.50
C ILE A 60 -6.58 -7.83 24.80
N TYR A 61 -7.00 -9.07 25.05
CA TYR A 61 -6.45 -10.27 24.45
C TYR A 61 -6.54 -10.22 22.93
N LYS A 62 -7.73 -9.90 22.41
CA LYS A 62 -7.96 -9.72 20.97
C LYS A 62 -7.03 -8.65 20.43
N ARG A 63 -6.96 -7.48 21.06
CA ARG A 63 -6.11 -6.37 20.61
C ARG A 63 -4.64 -6.78 20.48
N VAL A 64 -4.11 -7.57 21.43
CA VAL A 64 -2.72 -8.01 21.48
C VAL A 64 -2.41 -9.10 20.44
N HIS A 65 -3.27 -10.13 20.35
CA HIS A 65 -3.00 -11.33 19.55
C HIS A 65 -3.52 -11.25 18.13
N GLU A 66 -4.35 -10.26 17.81
CA GLU A 66 -4.90 -10.11 16.47
C GLU A 66 -3.79 -9.86 15.43
N PRO A 67 -3.73 -10.67 14.35
CA PRO A 67 -2.82 -10.43 13.25
C PRO A 67 -3.24 -9.19 12.45
N ARG A 68 -2.63 -8.04 12.80
CA ARG A 68 -2.96 -6.74 12.19
C ARG A 68 -2.37 -6.57 10.79
N PHE A 69 -1.20 -7.15 10.51
CA PHE A 69 -0.46 -6.91 9.26
C PHE A 69 -1.28 -7.17 7.99
N PRO A 70 -2.03 -8.29 7.85
CA PRO A 70 -2.83 -8.55 6.65
C PRO A 70 -3.85 -7.44 6.35
N GLY A 71 -4.49 -6.88 7.38
CA GLY A 71 -5.44 -5.78 7.22
C GLY A 71 -4.78 -4.49 6.72
N TYR A 72 -3.60 -4.16 7.26
CA TYR A 72 -2.81 -3.01 6.79
C TYR A 72 -2.28 -3.21 5.37
N ALA A 73 -1.81 -4.41 5.04
CA ALA A 73 -1.33 -4.75 3.70
C ALA A 73 -2.46 -4.64 2.67
N PHE A 74 -3.63 -5.24 2.95
CA PHE A 74 -4.80 -5.13 2.09
C PHE A 74 -5.24 -3.68 1.89
N ALA A 75 -5.31 -2.88 2.97
CA ALA A 75 -5.66 -1.48 2.90
C ALA A 75 -4.66 -0.65 2.08
N ALA A 76 -3.36 -0.92 2.21
CA ALA A 76 -2.32 -0.27 1.41
C ALA A 76 -2.47 -0.57 -0.09
N PHE A 77 -2.66 -1.85 -0.46
CA PHE A 77 -2.88 -2.25 -1.85
C PHE A 77 -4.17 -1.67 -2.44
N ALA A 78 -5.27 -1.72 -1.68
CA ALA A 78 -6.54 -1.14 -2.10
C ALA A 78 -6.42 0.38 -2.31
N THR A 79 -5.76 1.07 -1.39
CA THR A 79 -5.51 2.52 -1.50
C THR A 79 -4.67 2.83 -2.74
N PHE A 80 -3.63 2.06 -2.99
CA PHE A 80 -2.78 2.23 -4.18
C PHE A 80 -3.59 2.09 -5.47
N LEU A 81 -4.35 1.01 -5.63
CA LEU A 81 -5.16 0.77 -6.82
C LEU A 81 -6.23 1.85 -7.03
N LEU A 82 -6.89 2.28 -5.95
CA LEU A 82 -7.87 3.36 -6.00
C LEU A 82 -7.24 4.73 -6.27
N SER A 83 -5.97 4.92 -5.91
CA SER A 83 -5.24 6.16 -6.19
C SER A 83 -4.80 6.30 -7.65
N LEU A 84 -4.69 5.21 -8.41
CA LEU A 84 -4.14 5.22 -9.77
C LEU A 84 -4.81 6.25 -10.71
N PRO A 85 -6.14 6.38 -10.79
CA PRO A 85 -6.78 7.38 -11.65
C PRO A 85 -6.36 8.81 -11.29
N ILE A 86 -6.31 9.11 -9.99
CA ILE A 86 -5.97 10.42 -9.46
C ILE A 86 -4.48 10.71 -9.71
N THR A 87 -3.62 9.73 -9.44
CA THR A 87 -2.18 9.80 -9.67
C THR A 87 -1.86 10.04 -11.13
N LEU A 88 -2.45 9.26 -12.05
CA LEU A 88 -2.22 9.41 -13.49
C LEU A 88 -2.76 10.74 -14.03
N MET A 89 -3.90 11.20 -13.51
CA MET A 89 -4.44 12.53 -13.83
C MET A 89 -3.49 13.64 -13.35
N ALA A 90 -3.00 13.56 -12.12
CA ALA A 90 -2.06 14.53 -11.56
C ALA A 90 -0.73 14.55 -12.34
N LEU A 91 -0.17 13.39 -12.67
CA LEU A 91 1.06 13.28 -13.46
C LEU A 91 0.87 13.87 -14.86
N THR A 92 -0.26 13.57 -15.52
CA THR A 92 -0.60 14.17 -16.82
C THR A 92 -0.69 15.69 -16.72
N ALA A 93 -1.33 16.23 -15.69
CA ALA A 93 -1.45 17.67 -15.48
C ALA A 93 -0.10 18.35 -15.22
N ILE A 94 0.77 17.71 -14.43
CA ILE A 94 2.14 18.19 -14.16
C ILE A 94 2.96 18.23 -15.45
N ILE A 95 2.93 17.15 -16.24
CA ILE A 95 3.65 17.07 -17.51
C ILE A 95 3.15 18.14 -18.48
N TRP A 96 1.83 18.28 -18.61
CA TRP A 96 1.22 19.31 -19.45
C TRP A 96 1.65 20.72 -19.05
N GLY A 97 1.61 21.04 -17.75
CA GLY A 97 2.07 22.35 -17.25
C GLY A 97 3.56 22.59 -17.46
N ALA A 98 4.39 21.55 -17.29
CA ALA A 98 5.82 21.64 -17.51
C ALA A 98 6.20 21.80 -18.99
N GLN A 99 5.41 21.20 -19.90
CA GLN A 99 5.52 21.43 -21.35
C GLN A 99 5.09 22.86 -21.71
N ALA A 100 3.96 23.33 -21.20
CA ALA A 100 3.45 24.68 -21.47
C ALA A 100 4.41 25.80 -21.00
N THR A 101 5.26 25.52 -20.02
CA THR A 101 6.24 26.46 -19.47
C THR A 101 7.65 26.29 -20.06
N GLY A 102 7.85 25.34 -20.98
CA GLY A 102 9.15 25.07 -21.61
C GLY A 102 10.20 24.50 -20.64
N VAL A 103 9.79 24.01 -19.46
CA VAL A 103 10.69 23.42 -18.46
C VAL A 103 11.16 22.04 -18.90
N ILE A 104 10.31 21.31 -19.62
CA ILE A 104 10.66 20.02 -20.22
C ILE A 104 10.91 20.26 -21.71
N PRO A 105 12.11 19.93 -22.23
CA PRO A 105 12.39 20.01 -23.66
C PRO A 105 11.46 19.08 -24.44
N GLU A 106 11.04 19.49 -25.64
CA GLU A 106 10.19 18.63 -26.46
C GLU A 106 10.93 17.33 -26.79
N PRO A 107 10.24 16.19 -26.89
CA PRO A 107 10.86 14.92 -27.28
C PRO A 107 11.67 15.02 -28.58
N VAL A 108 11.23 15.87 -29.50
CA VAL A 108 11.92 16.18 -30.76
C VAL A 108 13.25 16.89 -30.47
N ASP A 109 13.27 17.92 -29.63
CA ASP A 109 14.50 18.64 -29.25
C ASP A 109 15.53 17.73 -28.57
N VAL A 110 15.06 16.78 -27.76
CA VAL A 110 15.92 15.80 -27.07
C VAL A 110 16.46 14.77 -28.06
N ALA A 111 15.62 14.26 -28.97
CA ALA A 111 16.04 13.35 -30.03
C ALA A 111 17.07 14.01 -30.96
N ASP A 112 16.81 15.24 -31.39
CA ASP A 112 17.69 16.03 -32.26
C ASP A 112 19.03 16.35 -31.60
N ARG A 113 19.06 16.59 -30.28
CA ARG A 113 20.31 16.92 -29.57
C ARG A 113 21.14 15.72 -29.12
N LEU A 114 20.49 14.63 -28.70
CA LEU A 114 21.17 13.50 -28.06
C LEU A 114 21.36 12.31 -28.97
N LEU A 115 20.49 12.14 -29.98
CA LEU A 115 20.40 10.90 -30.75
C LEU A 115 20.62 11.11 -32.24
N ILE A 116 20.37 12.28 -32.81
CA ILE A 116 20.50 12.56 -34.24
C ILE A 116 21.72 13.46 -34.50
N ASP A 117 22.59 13.07 -35.43
CA ASP A 117 23.72 13.87 -35.92
C ASP A 117 23.71 13.75 -37.46
N ASP A 118 23.57 14.87 -38.17
CA ASP A 118 23.40 14.92 -39.63
C ASP A 118 22.26 14.03 -40.20
N GLY A 119 21.18 13.82 -39.43
CA GLY A 119 20.01 13.05 -39.86
C GLY A 119 20.14 11.53 -39.62
N GLU A 120 21.25 11.06 -39.06
CA GLU A 120 21.46 9.67 -38.65
C GLU A 120 21.48 9.50 -37.13
N LEU A 121 21.01 8.34 -36.66
CA LEU A 121 21.02 7.99 -35.24
C LEU A 121 22.45 7.65 -34.77
N ARG A 122 23.04 8.47 -33.88
CA ARG A 122 24.39 8.27 -33.30
C ARG A 122 24.60 6.89 -32.67
N PHE A 123 23.54 6.31 -32.08
CA PHE A 123 23.60 5.01 -31.40
C PHE A 123 23.06 3.84 -32.25
N PHE A 124 22.31 4.13 -33.32
CA PHE A 124 21.58 3.12 -34.11
C PHE A 124 21.61 3.47 -35.61
N ARG A 125 22.79 3.36 -36.24
CA ARG A 125 23.01 3.76 -37.65
C ARG A 125 22.09 3.07 -38.66
N ASP A 126 21.63 1.85 -38.37
CA ASP A 126 20.78 1.06 -39.28
C ASP A 126 19.28 1.25 -39.05
N THR A 127 18.87 2.18 -38.18
CA THR A 127 17.45 2.33 -37.77
C THR A 127 16.89 3.67 -38.27
N PRO A 128 15.67 3.70 -38.81
CA PRO A 128 15.07 4.93 -39.30
C PRO A 128 14.94 5.99 -38.18
N PRO A 129 15.09 7.29 -38.49
CA PRO A 129 15.03 8.38 -37.49
C PRO A 129 13.73 8.42 -36.68
N GLU A 130 12.62 7.90 -37.23
CA GLU A 130 11.36 7.78 -36.48
C GLU A 130 11.49 6.90 -35.24
N ALA A 131 12.38 5.91 -35.25
CA ALA A 131 12.64 5.06 -34.09
C ALA A 131 13.25 5.84 -32.91
N ALA A 132 13.99 6.92 -33.18
CA ALA A 132 14.51 7.82 -32.17
C ALA A 132 13.37 8.48 -31.38
N LEU A 133 12.33 8.94 -32.08
CA LEU A 133 11.15 9.55 -31.48
C LEU A 133 10.35 8.56 -30.64
N TYR A 134 10.22 7.30 -31.10
CA TYR A 134 9.59 6.25 -30.29
C TYR A 134 10.39 5.94 -29.04
N TYR A 135 11.72 5.87 -29.13
CA TYR A 135 12.58 5.65 -27.97
C TYR A 135 12.49 6.78 -26.93
N VAL A 136 12.52 8.05 -27.37
CA VAL A 136 12.36 9.20 -26.47
C VAL A 136 10.95 9.26 -25.88
N ARG A 137 9.92 8.88 -26.65
CA ARG A 137 8.55 8.76 -26.14
C ARG A 137 8.42 7.66 -25.08
N ASP A 138 9.09 6.53 -25.25
CA ASP A 138 9.13 5.44 -24.27
C ASP A 138 9.89 5.85 -23.00
N LEU A 139 10.96 6.63 -23.12
CA LEU A 139 11.60 7.30 -21.98
C LEU A 139 10.63 8.24 -21.26
N GLY A 140 9.64 8.82 -21.94
CA GLY A 140 8.53 9.54 -21.31
C GLY A 140 7.71 8.69 -20.34
N GLY A 141 7.54 7.39 -20.64
CA GLY A 141 6.92 6.40 -19.76
C GLY A 141 7.66 6.20 -18.44
N PHE A 142 8.98 6.46 -18.43
CA PHE A 142 9.82 6.39 -17.24
C PHE A 142 9.34 7.37 -16.15
N TYR A 143 8.95 8.60 -16.50
CA TYR A 143 8.46 9.58 -15.52
C TYR A 143 7.15 9.15 -14.85
N TYR A 144 6.25 8.50 -15.61
CA TYR A 144 5.02 7.93 -15.04
C TYR A 144 5.32 6.83 -14.04
N PHE A 145 6.30 5.97 -14.34
CA PHE A 145 6.74 4.92 -13.41
C PHE A 145 7.24 5.49 -12.09
N PHE A 146 8.13 6.49 -12.11
CA PHE A 146 8.62 7.12 -10.87
C PHE A 146 7.53 7.88 -10.13
N GLY A 147 6.62 8.55 -10.83
CA GLY A 147 5.48 9.20 -10.23
C GLY A 147 4.58 8.22 -9.46
N VAL A 148 4.25 7.10 -10.08
CA VAL A 148 3.48 6.02 -9.44
C VAL A 148 4.27 5.39 -8.28
N LEU A 149 5.58 5.20 -8.42
CA LEU A 149 6.45 4.67 -7.37
C LEU A 149 6.48 5.59 -6.14
N ILE A 150 6.57 6.91 -6.34
CA ILE A 150 6.54 7.90 -5.25
C ILE A 150 5.21 7.80 -4.50
N VAL A 151 4.08 7.74 -5.20
CA VAL A 151 2.77 7.57 -4.56
C VAL A 151 2.70 6.25 -3.78
N TRP A 152 3.22 5.16 -4.35
CA TRP A 152 3.31 3.88 -3.66
C TRP A 152 4.10 3.99 -2.36
N LEU A 153 5.29 4.61 -2.39
CA LEU A 153 6.13 4.81 -1.22
C LEU A 153 5.43 5.65 -0.15
N PHE A 154 4.69 6.70 -0.54
CA PHE A 154 3.90 7.50 0.41
C PHE A 154 2.80 6.68 1.09
N ILE A 155 2.06 5.87 0.32
CA ILE A 155 1.01 5.00 0.85
C ILE A 155 1.62 3.99 1.83
N VAL A 156 2.68 3.30 1.44
CA VAL A 156 3.37 2.33 2.30
C VAL A 156 3.89 3.00 3.57
N ALA A 157 4.56 4.14 3.45
CA ALA A 157 5.08 4.88 4.60
C ALA A 157 3.96 5.29 5.57
N PHE A 158 2.82 5.76 5.06
CA PHE A 158 1.65 6.10 5.86
C PHE A 158 1.12 4.89 6.65
N TYR A 159 0.87 3.77 5.97
CA TYR A 159 0.32 2.57 6.60
C TYR A 159 1.32 1.91 7.56
N MET A 160 2.61 1.87 7.23
CA MET A 160 3.65 1.33 8.11
C MET A 160 3.82 2.19 9.36
N ARG A 161 3.84 3.51 9.22
CA ARG A 161 3.87 4.43 10.37
C ARG A 161 2.69 4.18 11.30
N ARG A 162 1.49 4.02 10.74
CA ARG A 162 0.26 3.75 11.52
C ARG A 162 0.28 2.36 12.17
N PHE A 163 0.78 1.35 11.47
CA PHE A 163 0.94 -0.01 11.98
C PHE A 163 1.85 -0.07 13.21
N HIS A 164 3.01 0.58 13.12
CA HIS A 164 3.98 0.64 14.22
C HIS A 164 3.50 1.52 15.38
N ALA A 165 2.89 2.68 15.10
CA ALA A 165 2.38 3.57 16.14
C ALA A 165 1.26 2.96 16.99
N ARG A 166 0.53 1.96 16.46
CA ARG A 166 -0.60 1.31 17.13
C ARG A 166 -0.28 -0.10 17.61
N ARG A 167 1.00 -0.44 17.75
CA ARG A 167 1.42 -1.78 18.21
C ARG A 167 1.10 -1.93 19.69
N PRO A 168 0.24 -2.91 20.07
CA PRO A 168 0.05 -3.24 21.48
C PRO A 168 1.34 -3.85 22.05
N GLY A 169 1.55 -3.66 23.35
CA GLY A 169 2.59 -4.34 24.11
C GLY A 169 2.26 -5.81 24.36
N TYR A 170 2.95 -6.41 25.33
CA TYR A 170 2.63 -7.77 25.77
C TYR A 170 1.29 -7.80 26.52
N LEU A 171 0.62 -8.96 26.54
CA LEU A 171 -0.69 -9.12 27.16
C LEU A 171 -0.70 -8.62 28.61
N ARG A 172 0.30 -9.01 29.40
CA ARG A 172 0.42 -8.57 30.81
C ARG A 172 0.56 -7.05 30.93
N ASP A 173 1.38 -6.43 30.10
CA ASP A 173 1.61 -4.98 30.12
C ASP A 173 0.32 -4.21 29.78
N GLU A 174 -0.44 -4.69 28.79
CA GLU A 174 -1.71 -4.08 28.41
C GLU A 174 -2.80 -4.29 29.47
N ILE A 175 -2.80 -5.43 30.18
CA ILE A 175 -3.66 -5.67 31.34
C ILE A 175 -3.34 -4.68 32.46
N ILE A 176 -2.06 -4.49 32.80
CA ILE A 176 -1.60 -3.53 33.80
C ILE A 176 -1.99 -2.10 33.41
N ARG A 177 -1.69 -1.68 32.17
CA ARG A 177 -2.04 -0.34 31.67
C ARG A 177 -3.54 -0.07 31.70
N SER A 178 -4.39 -1.10 31.57
CA SER A 178 -5.84 -0.94 31.62
C SER A 178 -6.41 -0.70 33.03
N ARG A 179 -5.57 -0.83 34.06
CA ARG A 179 -5.91 -0.61 35.48
C ARG A 179 -5.48 0.75 36.01
N GLU A 180 -4.51 1.39 35.35
CA GLU A 180 -4.10 2.79 35.59
C GLU A 180 -5.15 3.75 35.03
#